data_AF-A0A966PPY6-F1
#
_entry.id   AF-A0A966PPY6-F1
#
_cell.length_a   1.000
_cell.length_b   1.000
_cell.length_c   1.000
_cell.angle_alpha   90.00
_cell.angle_beta   90.00
_cell.angle_gamma   90.00
#
_symmetry.space_group_name_H-M   'P 1'
#
loop_
_entity.id
_entity.type
_entity.pdbx_description
1 polymer ?
#
loop_
_entity_poly.entity_id
_entity_poly.type
_entity_poly.pdbx_seq_one_letter_code
_entity_poly.pdbx_strand_id
1 'polypeptide(L)'
;MCGITKRSIQPSESAGQHLPKQATPNVLIAQSAAFVPPPIFNHLVPRCNEPLQDLIHVFKTESLQFFREIARFCVEQAIKTGLGIEGKVNEVSVFDRKNYFYPDNPKNYQLTQKDFPVVVGGQVEIELPGASRNVMGEHKFIRIHHAHLEEDVGKLSHAGSGSLVDYNRAGVPLLEIVTEPDLRSAAEAEAFLRSLVAMLTQAGVADCDMEKGQLRCDCNVSVRRRGDAKLGTRTETKNLNSISSVRDTVIYETARQIRELEAGRSITQETRG
;
A
#
# COMPACT_ATOMS: atom_id res chain seq x y z
N MET A 1 49.98 -44.57 32.81
CA MET A 1 49.80 -43.10 32.82
C MET A 1 48.47 -42.78 32.18
N CYS A 2 47.65 -42.01 32.89
CA CYS A 2 46.56 -41.12 32.43
C CYS A 2 45.48 -41.72 31.50
N GLY A 3 44.18 -41.72 31.80
CA GLY A 3 43.39 -40.97 32.75
C GLY A 3 42.02 -40.69 32.10
N ILE A 4 40.95 -41.24 32.68
CA ILE A 4 39.56 -41.02 32.24
C ILE A 4 39.21 -39.54 32.41
N THR A 5 38.70 -38.87 31.37
CA THR A 5 38.07 -37.55 31.52
C THR A 5 36.74 -37.48 30.76
N LYS A 6 35.68 -37.25 31.55
CA LYS A 6 34.35 -36.83 31.11
C LYS A 6 34.45 -35.48 30.37
N ARG A 7 33.79 -35.35 29.22
CA ARG A 7 33.29 -34.05 28.71
C ARG A 7 31.77 -34.14 28.68
N SER A 8 31.09 -33.74 29.74
CA SER A 8 30.55 -32.39 29.95
C SER A 8 29.59 -31.98 28.82
N ILE A 9 28.34 -32.44 28.96
CA ILE A 9 27.16 -31.79 28.40
C ILE A 9 27.17 -30.36 28.97
N GLN A 10 27.38 -29.35 28.11
CA GLN A 10 27.15 -27.98 28.53
C GLN A 10 25.64 -27.71 28.54
N PRO A 11 25.07 -27.19 29.64
CA PRO A 11 23.71 -26.69 29.64
C PRO A 11 23.67 -25.25 29.09
N SER A 12 22.52 -24.92 28.48
CA SER A 12 21.86 -23.61 28.43
C SER A 12 22.61 -22.41 27.82
N GLU A 13 22.09 -21.96 26.68
CA GLU A 13 21.48 -20.62 26.61
C GLU A 13 20.13 -20.74 25.91
N SER A 14 19.10 -21.18 26.65
CA SER A 14 17.75 -20.74 26.33
C SER A 14 17.72 -19.24 26.55
N ALA A 15 17.96 -18.46 25.50
CA ALA A 15 17.68 -17.03 25.53
C ALA A 15 16.20 -16.89 25.86
N GLY A 16 15.91 -16.57 27.12
CA GLY A 16 14.56 -16.45 27.63
C GLY A 16 13.78 -15.47 26.76
N GLN A 17 12.87 -16.01 25.96
CA GLN A 17 11.88 -15.23 25.23
C GLN A 17 10.80 -14.78 26.22
N HIS A 18 11.17 -13.91 27.14
CA HIS A 18 10.23 -12.95 27.70
C HIS A 18 10.37 -11.68 26.87
N LEU A 19 9.45 -11.52 25.91
CA LEU A 19 9.24 -10.25 25.23
C LEU A 19 8.33 -9.36 26.09
N PRO A 20 8.57 -8.05 26.16
CA PRO A 20 8.17 -7.26 27.32
C PRO A 20 6.94 -6.40 27.06
N LYS A 21 6.31 -5.98 28.16
CA LYS A 21 5.22 -4.99 28.33
C LYS A 21 5.45 -3.59 27.69
N GLN A 22 6.40 -3.46 26.77
CA GLN A 22 6.90 -2.23 26.14
C GLN A 22 7.24 -2.46 24.66
N ALA A 23 6.34 -3.06 23.88
CA ALA A 23 6.48 -3.14 22.42
C ALA A 23 5.95 -1.87 21.75
N THR A 24 6.54 -1.49 20.62
CA THR A 24 6.03 -0.43 19.74
C THR A 24 5.83 -0.99 18.33
N PRO A 25 4.69 -0.69 17.67
CA PRO A 25 4.50 -1.10 16.30
C PRO A 25 5.30 -0.21 15.36
N ASN A 26 5.69 -0.78 14.23
CA ASN A 26 6.17 -0.06 13.06
C ASN A 26 5.21 -0.44 11.93
N VAL A 27 4.50 0.57 11.44
CA VAL A 27 3.52 0.43 10.38
C VAL A 27 4.09 1.05 9.11
N LEU A 28 3.99 0.31 8.02
CA LEU A 28 4.19 0.79 6.67
C LEU A 28 2.85 0.70 5.96
N ILE A 29 2.51 1.74 5.22
CA ILE A 29 1.28 1.77 4.42
C ILE A 29 1.71 1.83 2.96
N ALA A 30 1.13 0.95 2.17
CA ALA A 30 1.15 1.03 0.72
C ALA A 30 -0.28 1.30 0.27
N GLN A 31 -0.49 2.37 -0.51
CA GLN A 31 -1.82 2.76 -0.96
C GLN A 31 -1.81 3.07 -2.44
N SER A 32 -2.81 2.56 -3.16
CA SER A 32 -3.00 2.86 -4.58
C SER A 32 -4.21 3.79 -4.73
N ALA A 33 -3.97 4.98 -5.26
CA ALA A 33 -5.02 5.91 -5.66
C ALA A 33 -5.27 5.78 -7.16
N ALA A 34 -6.51 5.50 -7.54
CA ALA A 34 -6.92 5.52 -8.95
C ALA A 34 -7.06 6.97 -9.40
N PHE A 35 -6.46 7.30 -10.54
CA PHE A 35 -6.72 8.59 -11.15
C PHE A 35 -8.12 8.59 -11.73
N VAL A 36 -8.87 9.67 -11.48
CA VAL A 36 -10.12 9.93 -12.17
C VAL A 36 -9.77 10.87 -13.32
N PRO A 37 -9.65 10.38 -14.56
CA PRO A 37 -9.41 11.27 -15.68
C PRO A 37 -10.63 12.19 -15.85
N PRO A 38 -10.46 13.43 -16.35
CA PRO A 38 -11.56 14.36 -16.48
C PRO A 38 -12.69 13.78 -17.36
N PRO A 39 -13.95 14.27 -17.23
CA PRO A 39 -15.12 13.66 -17.84
C PRO A 39 -15.03 13.43 -19.36
N ILE A 40 -14.19 14.20 -20.05
CA ILE A 40 -13.89 14.00 -21.46
C ILE A 40 -13.31 12.61 -21.76
N PHE A 41 -12.69 11.94 -20.80
CA PHE A 41 -12.12 10.58 -20.90
C PHE A 41 -13.02 9.50 -20.28
N ASN A 42 -14.22 9.84 -19.78
CA ASN A 42 -15.13 8.88 -19.13
C ASN A 42 -15.75 7.84 -20.09
N HIS A 43 -15.53 7.98 -21.40
CA HIS A 43 -15.93 6.98 -22.40
C HIS A 43 -14.92 5.81 -22.50
N LEU A 44 -13.78 5.93 -21.82
CA LEU A 44 -12.68 4.98 -21.85
C LEU A 44 -12.59 4.05 -20.67
N VAL A 45 -13.23 4.43 -19.57
CA VAL A 45 -13.49 3.49 -18.49
C VAL A 45 -14.58 2.59 -19.04
N PRO A 46 -14.28 1.34 -19.40
CA PRO A 46 -15.27 0.48 -20.03
C PRO A 46 -16.51 0.39 -19.13
N ARG A 47 -17.69 0.61 -19.72
CA ARG A 47 -18.97 0.53 -19.02
C ARG A 47 -19.68 -0.76 -19.41
N CYS A 48 -20.11 -1.51 -18.41
CA CYS A 48 -20.68 -2.86 -18.53
C CYS A 48 -21.99 -3.00 -19.35
N ASN A 49 -22.53 -1.92 -19.92
CA ASN A 49 -23.72 -2.00 -20.78
C ASN A 49 -23.38 -2.09 -22.28
N GLU A 50 -22.09 -2.07 -22.64
CA GLU A 50 -21.62 -2.24 -24.01
C GLU A 50 -21.42 -3.75 -24.32
N PRO A 51 -21.86 -4.25 -25.48
CA PRO A 51 -21.59 -5.62 -25.93
C PRO A 51 -20.11 -6.00 -25.85
N LEU A 52 -19.80 -7.25 -25.50
CA LEU A 52 -18.42 -7.77 -25.35
C LEU A 52 -17.54 -7.57 -26.61
N GLN A 53 -18.17 -7.41 -27.77
CA GLN A 53 -17.52 -7.15 -29.06
C GLN A 53 -16.97 -5.71 -29.14
N ASP A 54 -17.61 -4.77 -28.46
CA ASP A 54 -17.23 -3.35 -28.42
C ASP A 54 -16.08 -3.08 -27.45
N LEU A 55 -15.98 -3.85 -26.36
CA LEU A 55 -14.81 -3.87 -25.44
C LEU A 55 -13.51 -4.29 -26.15
N ILE A 56 -13.57 -5.28 -27.04
CA ILE A 56 -12.44 -5.69 -27.88
C ILE A 56 -12.13 -4.64 -28.96
N HIS A 57 -13.13 -3.85 -29.36
CA HIS A 57 -12.99 -2.75 -30.31
C HIS A 57 -12.31 -1.52 -29.68
N VAL A 58 -12.61 -1.17 -28.42
CA VAL A 58 -11.93 -0.08 -27.68
C VAL A 58 -10.40 -0.30 -27.62
N PHE A 59 -9.93 -1.53 -27.44
CA PHE A 59 -8.50 -1.86 -27.52
C PHE A 59 -7.89 -1.73 -28.93
N LYS A 60 -8.72 -1.69 -29.99
CA LYS A 60 -8.31 -1.69 -31.40
C LYS A 60 -8.43 -0.34 -32.11
N THR A 61 -9.37 0.53 -31.72
CA THR A 61 -9.76 1.68 -32.58
C THR A 61 -9.52 3.08 -32.02
N GLU A 62 -8.91 3.23 -30.85
CA GLU A 62 -8.59 4.58 -30.36
C GLU A 62 -7.13 4.97 -30.64
N SER A 63 -6.97 6.12 -31.31
CA SER A 63 -5.71 6.56 -31.91
C SER A 63 -4.54 6.57 -30.92
N LEU A 64 -3.33 6.22 -31.37
CA LEU A 64 -2.08 6.34 -30.59
C LEU A 64 -1.91 7.70 -29.89
N GLN A 65 -2.50 8.76 -30.44
CA GLN A 65 -2.48 10.11 -29.88
C GLN A 65 -3.23 10.19 -28.54
N PHE A 66 -4.29 9.42 -28.41
CA PHE A 66 -5.16 9.44 -27.27
C PHE A 66 -4.61 8.65 -26.06
N PHE A 67 -4.01 7.48 -26.31
CA PHE A 67 -3.21 6.79 -25.29
C PHE A 67 -2.07 7.67 -24.74
N ARG A 68 -1.47 8.51 -25.60
CA ARG A 68 -0.43 9.47 -25.18
C ARG A 68 -1.00 10.57 -24.28
N GLU A 69 -2.24 11.00 -24.48
CA GLU A 69 -2.89 12.01 -23.64
C GLU A 69 -3.22 11.47 -22.25
N ILE A 70 -3.75 10.25 -22.14
CA ILE A 70 -3.98 9.59 -20.85
C ILE A 70 -2.66 9.38 -20.11
N ALA A 71 -1.64 8.86 -20.81
CA ALA A 71 -0.32 8.66 -20.23
C ALA A 71 0.28 9.98 -19.72
N ARG A 72 0.16 11.06 -20.51
CA ARG A 72 0.59 12.40 -20.10
C ARG A 72 -0.15 12.85 -18.85
N PHE A 73 -1.48 12.74 -18.82
CA PHE A 73 -2.28 13.11 -17.66
C PHE A 73 -1.83 12.36 -16.40
N CYS A 74 -1.63 11.04 -16.48
CA CYS A 74 -1.20 10.24 -15.33
C CYS A 74 0.18 10.65 -14.82
N VAL A 75 1.11 10.93 -15.73
CA VAL A 75 2.44 11.43 -15.37
C VAL A 75 2.36 12.81 -14.72
N GLU A 76 1.55 13.73 -15.26
CA GLU A 76 1.33 15.05 -14.64
C GLU A 76 0.75 14.94 -13.24
N GLN A 77 -0.21 14.04 -13.01
CA GLN A 77 -0.77 13.79 -11.69
C GLN A 77 0.28 13.21 -10.72
N ALA A 78 1.08 12.23 -11.17
CA ALA A 78 2.16 11.68 -10.36
C ALA A 78 3.22 12.75 -9.99
N ILE A 79 3.56 13.64 -10.93
CA ILE A 79 4.46 14.78 -10.69
C ILE A 79 3.85 15.74 -9.67
N LYS A 80 2.57 16.12 -9.81
CA LYS A 80 1.88 16.97 -8.84
C LYS A 80 1.88 16.37 -7.44
N THR A 81 1.60 15.07 -7.33
CA THR A 81 1.70 14.36 -6.05
C THR A 81 3.11 14.45 -5.50
N GLY A 82 4.13 14.18 -6.33
CA GLY A 82 5.54 14.25 -5.92
C GLY A 82 5.93 15.62 -5.38
N LEU A 83 5.54 16.70 -6.07
CA LEU A 83 5.76 18.06 -5.58
C LEU A 83 4.99 18.36 -4.28
N GLY A 84 3.75 17.89 -4.17
CA GLY A 84 2.91 18.09 -2.99
C GLY A 84 3.42 17.39 -1.72
N ILE A 85 4.12 16.27 -1.88
CA ILE A 85 4.79 15.55 -0.77
C ILE A 85 6.26 15.93 -0.62
N GLU A 86 6.75 16.99 -1.29
CA GLU A 86 8.16 17.39 -1.29
C GLU A 86 9.12 16.25 -1.70
N GLY A 87 8.62 15.32 -2.53
CA GLY A 87 9.37 14.20 -3.07
C GLY A 87 10.22 14.61 -4.26
N LYS A 88 11.28 13.84 -4.52
CA LYS A 88 12.10 14.02 -5.71
C LYS A 88 11.41 13.38 -6.91
N VAL A 89 10.97 14.19 -7.86
CA VAL A 89 10.51 13.72 -9.17
C VAL A 89 11.72 13.31 -10.01
N ASN A 90 11.72 12.09 -10.52
CA ASN A 90 12.79 11.59 -11.36
C ASN A 90 12.67 12.14 -12.80
N GLU A 91 13.80 12.56 -13.37
CA GLU A 91 13.87 12.98 -14.78
C GLU A 91 13.64 11.81 -15.75
N VAL A 92 14.02 10.61 -15.32
CA VAL A 92 13.84 9.36 -16.07
C VAL A 92 13.12 8.36 -15.18
N SER A 93 11.99 7.85 -15.68
CA SER A 93 11.18 6.82 -15.04
C SER A 93 10.88 5.72 -16.06
N VAL A 94 10.88 4.46 -15.62
CA VAL A 94 10.80 3.29 -16.50
C VAL A 94 9.66 2.38 -16.05
N PHE A 95 8.84 1.93 -16.99
CA PHE A 95 7.82 0.91 -16.73
C PHE A 95 8.43 -0.48 -16.84
N ASP A 96 8.15 -1.28 -15.82
CA ASP A 96 8.52 -2.68 -15.67
C ASP A 96 7.31 -3.59 -15.86
N ARG A 97 7.57 -4.86 -16.17
CA ARG A 97 6.55 -5.90 -16.25
C ARG A 97 6.63 -6.79 -15.02
N LYS A 98 5.60 -6.73 -14.19
CA LYS A 98 5.38 -7.68 -13.10
C LYS A 98 4.58 -8.86 -13.65
N ASN A 99 5.29 -9.93 -14.03
CA ASN A 99 4.69 -11.10 -14.68
C ASN A 99 4.05 -12.04 -13.66
N TYR A 100 2.77 -12.35 -13.82
CA TYR A 100 2.07 -13.38 -13.06
C TYR A 100 0.80 -13.82 -13.81
N PHE A 101 0.45 -15.09 -13.67
CA PHE A 101 -0.75 -15.65 -14.28
C PHE A 101 -1.90 -15.56 -13.30
N TYR A 102 -2.93 -14.77 -13.65
CA TYR A 102 -4.17 -14.74 -12.90
C TYR A 102 -5.33 -14.31 -13.80
N PRO A 103 -6.56 -14.85 -13.63
CA PRO A 103 -7.64 -14.61 -14.60
C PRO A 103 -8.04 -13.14 -14.77
N ASP A 104 -7.85 -12.30 -13.76
CA ASP A 104 -8.14 -10.86 -13.83
C ASP A 104 -7.09 -10.03 -14.58
N ASN A 105 -5.97 -10.63 -14.97
CA ASN A 105 -4.90 -9.99 -15.71
C ASN A 105 -4.77 -10.60 -17.12
N PRO A 106 -5.41 -10.00 -18.14
CA PRO A 106 -5.49 -10.59 -19.48
C PRO A 106 -4.12 -10.65 -20.19
N LYS A 107 -3.15 -9.83 -19.75
CA LYS A 107 -1.81 -9.75 -20.36
C LYS A 107 -0.81 -10.72 -19.72
N ASN A 108 -1.17 -11.34 -18.59
CA ASN A 108 -0.26 -12.12 -17.73
C ASN A 108 0.95 -11.33 -17.20
N TYR A 109 0.89 -10.00 -17.31
CA TYR A 109 1.81 -9.08 -16.66
C TYR A 109 1.09 -7.77 -16.36
N GLN A 110 1.42 -7.17 -15.22
CA GLN A 110 1.00 -5.83 -14.84
C GLN A 110 2.14 -4.86 -15.16
N LEU A 111 1.83 -3.76 -15.83
CA LEU A 111 2.72 -2.61 -15.96
C LEU A 111 2.79 -1.88 -14.61
N THR A 112 4.00 -1.71 -14.11
CA THR A 112 4.31 -1.03 -12.84
C THR A 112 5.67 -0.34 -13.00
N GLN A 113 6.23 0.25 -11.94
CA GLN A 113 7.60 0.76 -11.95
C GLN A 113 8.27 0.28 -10.68
N LYS A 114 9.41 -0.39 -10.82
CA LYS A 114 10.14 -0.96 -9.70
C LYS A 114 11.40 -0.15 -9.42
N ASP A 115 12.34 -0.15 -10.36
CA ASP A 115 13.68 0.38 -10.11
C ASP A 115 13.74 1.91 -10.31
N PHE A 116 12.86 2.44 -11.17
CA PHE A 116 12.82 3.86 -11.53
C PHE A 116 11.39 4.44 -11.41
N PRO A 117 10.86 4.57 -10.17
CA PRO A 117 9.53 5.14 -9.94
C PRO A 117 9.49 6.63 -10.32
N VAL A 118 8.29 7.19 -10.56
CA VAL A 118 8.15 8.63 -10.89
C VAL A 118 8.65 9.52 -9.75
N VAL A 119 8.37 9.16 -8.50
CA VAL A 119 8.74 9.94 -7.32
C VAL A 119 9.51 9.08 -6.33
N VAL A 120 10.60 9.61 -5.79
CA VAL A 120 11.39 9.00 -4.71
C VAL A 120 11.43 9.93 -3.51
N GLY A 121 11.24 9.39 -2.32
CA GLY A 121 11.25 10.18 -1.09
C GLY A 121 10.01 11.06 -0.94
N GLY A 122 10.13 12.02 -0.02
CA GLY A 122 9.08 12.96 0.35
C GLY A 122 8.55 12.71 1.75
N GLN A 123 7.56 13.49 2.15
CA GLN A 123 6.95 13.43 3.45
C GLN A 123 5.52 13.98 3.42
N VAL A 124 4.68 13.48 4.32
CA VAL A 124 3.34 13.99 4.57
C VAL A 124 3.26 14.42 6.02
N GLU A 125 2.83 15.65 6.26
CA GLU A 125 2.54 16.14 7.60
C GLU A 125 1.22 15.56 8.12
N ILE A 126 1.26 15.04 9.34
CA ILE A 126 0.09 14.54 10.07
C ILE A 126 -0.09 15.36 11.34
N GLU A 127 -1.34 15.63 11.68
CA GLU A 127 -1.73 16.20 12.97
C GLU A 127 -2.43 15.11 13.79
N LEU A 128 -1.93 14.86 15.00
CA LEU A 128 -2.57 13.96 15.95
C LEU A 128 -3.72 14.65 16.69
N PRO A 129 -4.65 13.92 17.33
CA PRO A 129 -5.70 14.56 18.12
C PRO A 129 -5.13 15.39 19.28
N GLY A 130 -5.50 16.66 19.35
CA GLY A 130 -5.18 17.54 20.48
C GLY A 130 -6.01 17.24 21.74
N ALA A 131 -5.67 17.90 22.84
CA ALA A 131 -6.34 17.70 24.14
C ALA A 131 -7.83 18.08 24.13
N SER A 132 -8.23 18.97 23.23
CA SER A 132 -9.61 19.39 22.98
C SER A 132 -9.75 19.86 21.53
N ARG A 133 -10.99 20.01 21.04
CA ARG A 133 -11.28 20.38 19.63
C ARG A 133 -10.67 21.70 19.15
N ASN A 134 -10.31 22.59 20.08
CA ASN A 134 -9.74 23.91 19.81
C ASN A 134 -8.23 23.99 20.06
N VAL A 135 -7.57 22.87 20.36
CA VAL A 135 -6.13 22.80 20.61
C VAL A 135 -5.53 21.91 19.53
N MET A 136 -4.59 22.46 18.76
CA MET A 136 -3.84 21.69 17.77
C MET A 136 -3.06 20.57 18.46
N GLY A 137 -3.03 19.40 17.83
CA GLY A 137 -2.27 18.29 18.35
C GLY A 137 -0.80 18.35 17.97
N GLU A 138 -0.11 17.23 18.21
CA GLU A 138 1.28 17.08 17.78
C GLU A 138 1.34 16.90 16.26
N HIS A 139 2.21 17.69 15.62
CA HIS A 139 2.52 17.57 14.20
C HIS A 139 3.72 16.65 13.99
N LYS A 140 3.64 15.78 12.99
CA LYS A 140 4.72 14.86 12.64
C LYS A 140 4.80 14.69 11.13
N PHE A 141 6.02 14.58 10.62
CA PHE A 141 6.25 14.21 9.22
C PHE A 141 6.42 12.70 9.09
N ILE A 142 5.64 12.10 8.21
CA ILE A 142 5.74 10.68 7.84
C ILE A 142 6.41 10.61 6.48
N ARG A 143 7.57 9.96 6.42
CA ARG A 143 8.33 9.87 5.18
C ARG A 143 7.66 8.94 4.17
N ILE A 144 7.73 9.32 2.91
CA ILE A 144 7.35 8.52 1.77
C ILE A 144 8.62 7.87 1.20
N HIS A 145 8.59 6.56 0.95
CA HIS A 145 9.70 5.87 0.30
C HIS A 145 9.71 6.20 -1.20
N HIS A 146 8.56 6.02 -1.86
CA HIS A 146 8.38 6.33 -3.28
C HIS A 146 6.90 6.40 -3.65
N ALA A 147 6.62 6.99 -4.81
CA ALA A 147 5.34 6.84 -5.49
C ALA A 147 5.56 6.46 -6.96
N HIS A 148 4.80 5.48 -7.44
CA HIS A 148 4.99 4.91 -8.77
C HIS A 148 3.67 4.68 -9.50
N LEU A 149 3.75 4.71 -10.83
CA LEU A 149 2.60 4.43 -11.70
C LEU A 149 2.45 2.93 -11.90
N GLU A 150 1.24 2.42 -11.75
CA GLU A 150 0.88 1.06 -12.11
C GLU A 150 -0.49 1.02 -12.80
N GLU A 151 -0.85 -0.13 -13.35
CA GLU A 151 -2.18 -0.36 -13.89
C GLU A 151 -3.02 -1.26 -12.99
N ASP A 152 -4.32 -1.01 -12.93
CA ASP A 152 -5.25 -1.87 -12.20
C ASP A 152 -5.57 -3.15 -12.96
N VAL A 153 -6.03 -4.15 -12.22
CA VAL A 153 -6.48 -5.45 -12.72
C VAL A 153 -8.00 -5.50 -12.82
N GLY A 154 -8.51 -6.53 -13.50
CA GLY A 154 -9.92 -6.86 -13.52
C GLY A 154 -10.47 -7.23 -12.13
N LYS A 155 -11.78 -7.37 -12.03
CA LYS A 155 -12.47 -7.81 -10.83
C LYS A 155 -12.95 -9.24 -11.02
N LEU A 156 -12.77 -10.07 -10.00
CA LEU A 156 -13.36 -11.40 -9.92
C LEU A 156 -14.57 -11.38 -8.98
N SER A 157 -15.64 -12.06 -9.40
CA SER A 157 -16.83 -12.31 -8.58
C SER A 157 -17.16 -13.80 -8.61
N HIS A 158 -17.39 -14.40 -7.45
CA HIS A 158 -17.76 -15.81 -7.38
C HIS A 158 -19.24 -16.00 -7.74
N ALA A 159 -19.51 -16.95 -8.65
CA ALA A 159 -20.86 -17.29 -9.07
C ALA A 159 -21.00 -18.82 -9.19
N GLY A 160 -21.72 -19.42 -8.22
CA GLY A 160 -21.89 -20.86 -8.16
C GLY A 160 -20.56 -21.61 -8.01
N SER A 161 -20.27 -22.52 -8.93
CA SER A 161 -19.02 -23.29 -8.98
C SER A 161 -17.89 -22.61 -9.77
N GLY A 162 -18.11 -21.40 -10.30
CA GLY A 162 -17.15 -20.67 -11.12
C GLY A 162 -16.89 -19.25 -10.63
N SER A 163 -15.99 -18.57 -11.33
CA SER A 163 -15.73 -17.15 -11.15
C SER A 163 -16.05 -16.40 -12.44
N LEU A 164 -16.73 -15.27 -12.31
CA LEU A 164 -16.95 -14.30 -13.37
C LEU A 164 -15.82 -13.28 -13.34
N VAL A 165 -15.29 -12.93 -14.51
CA VAL A 165 -14.23 -11.93 -14.66
C VAL A 165 -14.83 -10.69 -15.32
N ASP A 166 -14.65 -9.54 -14.68
CA ASP A 166 -15.02 -8.22 -15.20
C ASP A 166 -13.73 -7.41 -15.45
N TYR A 167 -13.46 -7.08 -16.71
CA TYR A 167 -12.29 -6.29 -17.12
C TYR A 167 -12.54 -4.79 -17.20
N ASN A 168 -13.70 -4.28 -16.77
CA ASN A 168 -14.03 -2.85 -16.82
C ASN A 168 -13.06 -1.96 -16.03
N ARG A 169 -12.26 -2.51 -15.12
CA ARG A 169 -11.22 -1.76 -14.40
C ARG A 169 -9.80 -2.11 -14.85
N ALA A 170 -9.62 -3.12 -15.69
CA ALA A 170 -8.29 -3.53 -16.13
C ALA A 170 -7.64 -2.42 -16.97
N GLY A 171 -6.42 -2.03 -16.62
CA GLY A 171 -5.70 -0.95 -17.29
C GLY A 171 -5.98 0.46 -16.74
N VAL A 172 -6.87 0.61 -15.75
CA VAL A 172 -7.07 1.91 -15.09
C VAL A 172 -5.75 2.32 -14.41
N PRO A 173 -5.24 3.53 -14.67
CA PRO A 173 -3.96 3.96 -14.12
C PRO A 173 -4.09 4.28 -12.64
N LEU A 174 -3.12 3.82 -11.86
CA LEU A 174 -3.02 4.01 -10.43
C LEU A 174 -1.69 4.69 -10.08
N LEU A 175 -1.71 5.44 -8.99
CA LEU A 175 -0.52 5.88 -8.28
C LEU A 175 -0.41 5.07 -6.99
N GLU A 176 0.55 4.17 -6.92
CA GLU A 176 0.91 3.52 -5.66
C GLU A 176 1.89 4.42 -4.90
N ILE A 177 1.53 4.79 -3.67
CA ILE A 177 2.34 5.60 -2.75
C ILE A 177 2.71 4.70 -1.58
N VAL A 178 4.00 4.58 -1.29
CA VAL A 178 4.52 3.69 -0.24
C VAL A 178 5.25 4.51 0.81
N THR A 179 4.85 4.37 2.07
CA THR A 179 5.53 5.05 3.18
C THR A 179 6.83 4.37 3.57
N GLU A 180 7.72 5.10 4.21
CA GLU A 180 8.69 4.48 5.12
C GLU A 180 7.95 3.86 6.32
N PRO A 181 8.55 2.91 7.05
CA PRO A 181 7.95 2.35 8.25
C PRO A 181 8.10 3.34 9.42
N ASP A 182 7.53 4.53 9.32
CA ASP A 182 7.63 5.65 10.29
C ASP A 182 6.45 5.76 11.23
N LEU A 183 5.31 5.17 10.85
CA LEU A 183 4.07 5.17 11.63
C LEU A 183 4.22 4.26 12.85
N ARG A 184 3.80 4.75 14.02
CA ARG A 184 3.99 4.10 15.33
C ARG A 184 2.69 3.81 16.08
N SER A 185 1.55 4.15 15.51
CA SER A 185 0.25 3.87 16.12
C SER A 185 -0.87 3.82 15.08
N ALA A 186 -2.02 3.27 15.47
CA ALA A 186 -3.21 3.30 14.64
C ALA A 186 -3.75 4.73 14.43
N ALA A 187 -3.56 5.62 15.41
CA ALA A 187 -3.92 7.03 15.29
C ALA A 187 -3.05 7.76 14.27
N GLU A 188 -1.74 7.49 14.26
CA GLU A 188 -0.83 8.02 13.23
C GLU A 188 -1.20 7.49 11.83
N ALA A 189 -1.53 6.19 11.71
CA ALA A 189 -1.94 5.59 10.44
C ALA A 189 -3.23 6.22 9.89
N GLU A 190 -4.22 6.44 10.76
CA GLU A 190 -5.45 7.14 10.39
C GLU A 190 -5.18 8.60 10.00
N ALA A 191 -4.40 9.34 10.78
CA ALA A 191 -4.05 10.72 10.49
C ALA A 191 -3.31 10.85 9.15
N PHE A 192 -2.36 9.95 8.89
CA PHE A 192 -1.65 9.88 7.61
C PHE A 192 -2.58 9.71 6.42
N LEU A 193 -3.48 8.72 6.47
CA LEU A 193 -4.42 8.49 5.37
C LEU A 193 -5.34 9.70 5.17
N ARG A 194 -5.80 10.34 6.25
CA ARG A 194 -6.63 11.54 6.15
C ARG A 194 -5.87 12.72 5.52
N SER A 195 -4.65 13.00 5.97
CA SER A 195 -3.79 14.05 5.39
C SER A 195 -3.51 13.78 3.92
N LEU A 196 -3.17 12.54 3.55
CA LEU A 196 -2.88 12.17 2.18
C LEU A 196 -4.12 12.34 1.27
N VAL A 197 -5.28 11.84 1.70
CA VAL A 197 -6.55 12.00 0.96
C VAL A 197 -6.89 13.48 0.79
N ALA A 198 -6.78 14.28 1.85
CA ALA A 198 -7.04 15.71 1.81
C ALA A 198 -6.10 16.41 0.81
N MET A 199 -4.81 16.08 0.81
CA MET A 199 -3.83 16.64 -0.12
C MET A 199 -4.13 16.24 -1.58
N LEU A 200 -4.37 14.96 -1.86
CA LEU A 200 -4.63 14.46 -3.21
C LEU A 200 -5.92 15.06 -3.81
N THR A 201 -6.97 15.16 -3.00
CA THR A 201 -8.26 15.74 -3.41
C THR A 201 -8.14 17.24 -3.64
N GLN A 202 -7.50 17.98 -2.74
CA GLN A 202 -7.29 19.43 -2.89
C GLN A 202 -6.39 19.77 -4.08
N ALA A 203 -5.39 18.94 -4.37
CA ALA A 203 -4.53 19.08 -5.55
C ALA A 203 -5.22 18.69 -6.87
N GLY A 204 -6.44 18.14 -6.82
CA GLY A 204 -7.16 17.67 -8.00
C GLY A 204 -6.51 16.46 -8.68
N VAL A 205 -5.81 15.63 -7.91
CA VAL A 205 -5.13 14.42 -8.39
C VAL A 205 -6.09 13.25 -8.50
N ALA A 206 -6.89 13.02 -7.46
CA ALA A 206 -7.85 11.94 -7.38
C ALA A 206 -8.96 12.28 -6.37
N ASP A 207 -10.15 11.74 -6.58
CA ASP A 207 -11.30 11.86 -5.67
C ASP A 207 -11.12 11.06 -4.37
N CYS A 208 -10.27 10.03 -4.41
CA CYS A 208 -9.89 9.18 -3.27
C CYS A 208 -11.07 8.55 -2.48
N ASP A 209 -12.20 8.29 -3.15
CA ASP A 209 -13.35 7.64 -2.52
C ASP A 209 -13.09 6.13 -2.34
N MET A 210 -12.83 5.72 -1.10
CA MET A 210 -12.58 4.32 -0.75
C MET A 210 -13.81 3.42 -0.96
N GLU A 211 -15.04 3.95 -0.80
CA GLU A 211 -16.28 3.16 -1.01
C GLU A 211 -16.45 2.81 -2.49
N LYS A 212 -16.00 3.70 -3.38
CA LYS A 212 -15.95 3.46 -4.83
C LYS A 212 -14.69 2.70 -5.27
N GLY A 213 -13.80 2.33 -4.33
CA GLY A 213 -12.55 1.65 -4.62
C GLY A 213 -11.52 2.51 -5.37
N GLN A 214 -11.65 3.84 -5.31
CA GLN A 214 -10.71 4.79 -5.92
C GLN A 214 -9.45 4.98 -5.05
N LEU A 215 -9.49 4.56 -3.80
CA LEU A 215 -8.32 4.47 -2.94
C LEU A 215 -8.32 3.11 -2.24
N ARG A 216 -7.22 2.38 -2.40
CA ARG A 216 -6.97 1.10 -1.73
C ARG A 216 -5.77 1.22 -0.82
N CYS A 217 -5.78 0.43 0.24
CA CYS A 217 -4.73 0.45 1.24
C CYS A 217 -4.37 -0.98 1.65
N ASP A 218 -3.08 -1.27 1.63
CA ASP A 218 -2.47 -2.45 2.22
C ASP A 218 -1.65 -2.00 3.44
N CYS A 219 -1.87 -2.67 4.57
CA CYS A 219 -1.25 -2.32 5.84
C CYS A 219 -0.19 -3.36 6.21
N ASN A 220 1.05 -2.89 6.40
CA ASN A 220 2.17 -3.70 6.79
C ASN A 220 2.54 -3.41 8.25
N VAL A 221 2.45 -4.41 9.12
CA VAL A 221 2.67 -4.25 10.56
C VAL A 221 3.78 -5.17 11.04
N SER A 222 4.69 -4.61 11.82
CA SER A 222 5.66 -5.36 12.62
C SER A 222 5.75 -4.74 14.01
N VAL A 223 6.08 -5.51 15.04
CA VAL A 223 6.37 -4.98 16.37
C VAL A 223 7.83 -5.19 16.75
N ARG A 224 8.38 -4.27 17.53
CA ARG A 224 9.72 -4.40 18.12
C ARG A 224 9.70 -3.96 19.57
N ARG A 225 10.74 -4.30 20.32
CA ARG A 225 10.90 -3.76 21.69
C ARG A 225 11.19 -2.27 21.58
N ARG A 226 10.64 -1.48 22.50
CA ARG A 226 10.89 -0.04 22.56
C ARG A 226 12.39 0.23 22.67
N GLY A 227 12.90 1.10 21.80
CA GLY A 227 14.32 1.47 21.74
C GLY A 227 15.17 0.61 20.81
N ASP A 228 14.68 -0.56 20.36
CA ASP A 228 15.42 -1.38 19.40
C ASP A 228 15.44 -0.71 18.02
N ALA A 229 16.61 -0.67 17.38
CA ALA A 229 16.74 -0.18 16.01
C ALA A 229 16.17 -1.17 14.99
N LYS A 230 16.27 -2.48 15.27
CA LYS A 230 15.86 -3.55 14.35
C LYS A 230 14.33 -3.68 14.30
N LEU A 231 13.78 -3.69 13.09
CA LEU A 231 12.36 -3.98 12.86
C LEU A 231 12.07 -5.48 13.05
N GLY A 232 10.87 -5.80 13.54
CA GLY A 232 10.40 -7.17 13.68
C GLY A 232 9.98 -7.79 12.36
N THR A 233 9.58 -9.07 12.40
CA THR A 233 8.99 -9.74 11.23
C THR A 233 7.66 -9.06 10.87
N ARG A 234 7.49 -8.76 9.58
CA ARG A 234 6.33 -8.05 9.04
C ARG A 234 5.23 -9.01 8.63
N THR A 235 3.99 -8.65 8.94
CA THR A 235 2.79 -9.21 8.32
C THR A 235 2.12 -8.14 7.47
N GLU A 236 1.52 -8.56 6.36
CA GLU A 236 0.82 -7.67 5.44
C GLU A 236 -0.68 -8.01 5.49
N THR A 237 -1.54 -7.01 5.63
CA THR A 237 -3.00 -7.16 5.52
C THR A 237 -3.46 -6.40 4.30
N LYS A 238 -4.14 -7.09 3.37
CA LYS A 238 -4.55 -6.54 2.09
C LYS A 238 -6.03 -6.18 2.05
N ASN A 239 -6.42 -5.41 1.03
CA ASN A 239 -7.81 -5.09 0.69
C ASN A 239 -8.56 -4.30 1.77
N LEU A 240 -7.88 -3.34 2.41
CA LEU A 240 -8.51 -2.49 3.42
C LEU A 240 -9.28 -1.34 2.73
N ASN A 241 -10.60 -1.46 2.72
CA ASN A 241 -11.50 -0.57 1.98
C ASN A 241 -12.02 0.64 2.80
N SER A 242 -11.47 0.89 3.99
CA SER A 242 -11.80 2.09 4.77
C SER A 242 -10.64 2.49 5.68
N ILE A 243 -10.53 3.79 6.00
CA ILE A 243 -9.54 4.29 6.97
C ILE A 243 -9.73 3.62 8.34
N SER A 244 -10.98 3.40 8.76
CA SER A 244 -11.29 2.66 9.99
C SER A 244 -10.80 1.22 9.96
N SER A 245 -10.93 0.52 8.82
CA SER A 245 -10.41 -0.84 8.67
C SER A 245 -8.89 -0.88 8.82
N VAL A 246 -8.17 0.14 8.31
CA VAL A 246 -6.73 0.26 8.49
C VAL A 246 -6.38 0.47 9.96
N ARG A 247 -7.05 1.41 10.63
CA ARG A 247 -6.86 1.66 12.07
C ARG A 247 -7.08 0.38 12.89
N ASP A 248 -8.21 -0.29 12.67
CA ASP A 248 -8.60 -1.47 13.43
C ASP A 248 -7.64 -2.65 13.16
N THR A 249 -7.15 -2.77 11.92
CA THR A 249 -6.09 -3.72 11.54
C THR A 249 -4.80 -3.46 12.28
N VAL A 250 -4.34 -2.21 12.35
CA VAL A 250 -3.12 -1.85 13.10
C VAL A 250 -3.28 -2.20 14.58
N ILE A 251 -4.43 -1.89 15.19
CA ILE A 251 -4.72 -2.23 16.60
C ILE A 251 -4.66 -3.74 16.81
N TYR A 252 -5.42 -4.48 16.00
CA TYR A 252 -5.54 -5.93 16.13
C TYR A 252 -4.19 -6.63 15.91
N GLU A 253 -3.50 -6.32 14.82
CA GLU A 253 -2.28 -7.01 14.44
C GLU A 253 -1.12 -6.68 15.38
N THR A 254 -1.04 -5.44 15.86
CA THR A 254 -0.09 -5.06 16.93
C THR A 254 -0.33 -5.90 18.18
N ALA A 255 -1.58 -5.97 18.66
CA ALA A 255 -1.92 -6.74 19.85
C ALA A 255 -1.68 -8.25 19.66
N ARG A 256 -1.99 -8.78 18.48
CA ARG A 256 -1.73 -10.19 18.12
C ARG A 256 -0.24 -10.49 18.17
N GLN A 257 0.59 -9.72 17.47
CA GLN A 257 2.02 -9.97 17.42
C GLN A 257 2.65 -9.87 18.81
N ILE A 258 2.23 -8.91 19.64
CA ILE A 258 2.68 -8.80 21.03
C ILE A 258 2.32 -10.07 21.81
N ARG A 259 1.08 -10.54 21.77
CA ARG A 259 0.65 -11.76 22.48
C ARG A 259 1.44 -13.00 22.07
N GLU A 260 1.71 -13.16 20.77
CA GLU A 260 2.51 -14.28 20.26
C GLU A 260 3.94 -14.23 20.79
N LEU A 261 4.57 -13.06 20.71
CA LEU A 261 5.93 -12.82 21.19
C LEU A 261 6.06 -12.98 22.71
N GLU A 262 5.09 -12.47 23.49
CA GLU A 262 5.04 -12.63 24.95
C GLU A 262 4.85 -14.10 25.37
N ALA A 263 4.17 -14.90 24.54
CA ALA A 263 4.01 -16.33 24.75
C ALA A 263 5.20 -17.18 24.26
N GLY A 264 6.31 -16.55 23.85
CA GLY A 264 7.51 -17.25 23.36
C GLY A 264 7.32 -17.89 21.98
N ARG A 265 6.35 -17.41 21.19
CA ARG A 265 6.15 -17.83 19.79
C ARG A 265 6.80 -16.82 18.85
N SER A 266 7.08 -17.25 17.62
CA SER A 266 7.66 -16.41 16.57
C SER A 266 6.60 -15.92 15.59
N ILE A 267 6.77 -14.69 15.09
CA ILE A 267 5.97 -14.17 13.97
C ILE A 267 6.58 -14.68 12.66
N THR A 268 5.74 -15.29 11.82
CA THR A 268 6.07 -15.65 10.43
C THR A 268 5.61 -14.56 9.49
N GLN A 269 6.37 -14.31 8.43
CA GLN A 269 5.93 -13.40 7.37
C GLN A 269 4.76 -14.03 6.62
N GLU A 270 3.64 -13.34 6.59
CA GLU A 270 2.40 -13.81 5.97
C GLU A 270 1.60 -12.63 5.42
N THR A 271 0.76 -12.94 4.43
CA THR A 271 -0.26 -12.03 3.90
C THR A 271 -1.63 -12.46 4.44
N ARG A 272 -2.40 -11.50 4.94
CA ARG A 272 -3.68 -11.66 5.63
C ARG A 272 -4.76 -10.84 4.89
N GLY A 273 -6.02 -11.20 5.06
CA GLY A 273 -7.18 -10.52 4.47
C GLY A 273 -8.37 -10.50 5.41
#